data_AF-A0A8T5UPQ5-F1
#
_entry.id   AF-A0A8T5UPQ5-F1
#
_cell.length_a   1.000
_cell.length_b   1.000
_cell.length_c   1.000
_cell.angle_alpha   90.00
_cell.angle_beta   90.00
_cell.angle_gamma   90.00
#
_symmetry.space_group_name_H-M   'P 1'
#
loop_
_entity.id
_entity.type
_entity.pdbx_description
1 polymer ?
#
loop_
_entity_poly.entity_id
_entity_poly.type
_entity_poly.pdbx_seq_one_letter_code
_entity_poly.pdbx_strand_id
1 'polypeptide(L)'
;MSVPTSMKVGPFTSLVLVKKRDLLYHIFLIWISIISVALEYWVYWQLLWDYDRPLHFYIFLPLLGFAMYLTAVFTAMVFAKILLILINFIHKPKEGVFLRDPSDKDYRYWGLRNVIKQWPFWLTHRFPFPFLDNLAFKLFGVKTKFSNSLFEGWIDTEFVEWFKRYKIIKGNEVNLKRLKYVMNEFRKL
;
A
#
# COMPACT_ATOMS: atom_id res chain seq x y z
N MET A 1 21.07 17.39 -11.79
CA MET A 1 19.63 17.28 -11.48
C MET A 1 19.38 15.96 -10.76
N SER A 2 19.00 15.99 -9.49
CA SER A 2 18.59 14.79 -8.76
C SER A 2 17.27 14.29 -9.31
N VAL A 3 17.31 13.19 -10.07
CA VAL A 3 16.14 12.44 -10.53
C VAL A 3 15.32 12.06 -9.28
N PRO A 4 14.03 12.45 -9.15
CA PRO A 4 13.21 12.04 -8.02
C PRO A 4 13.17 10.51 -7.95
N THR A 5 13.45 9.98 -6.76
CA THR A 5 13.56 8.56 -6.42
C THR A 5 12.30 7.74 -6.75
N SER A 6 11.19 8.40 -7.13
CA SER A 6 9.96 7.76 -7.59
C SER A 6 10.06 7.13 -8.98
N MET A 7 11.15 7.33 -9.73
CA MET A 7 11.27 6.84 -11.12
C MET A 7 11.81 5.40 -11.28
N LYS A 8 12.04 4.63 -10.21
CA LYS A 8 12.66 3.29 -10.34
C LYS A 8 11.81 2.09 -9.87
N VAL A 9 10.74 2.29 -9.12
CA VAL A 9 9.85 1.19 -8.66
C VAL A 9 8.42 1.75 -8.59
N GLY A 10 7.44 0.99 -9.11
CA GLY A 10 6.05 1.44 -9.26
C GLY A 10 5.43 2.00 -7.96
N PRO A 11 4.61 3.06 -8.02
CA PRO A 11 4.71 4.14 -7.03
C PRO A 11 3.35 4.47 -6.40
N PHE A 12 2.88 3.63 -5.47
CA PHE A 12 1.76 4.02 -4.60
C PHE A 12 2.26 4.69 -3.30
N THR A 13 3.54 4.53 -2.98
CA THR A 13 4.17 5.15 -1.81
C THR A 13 5.56 5.67 -2.16
N SER A 14 5.94 6.80 -1.57
CA SER A 14 7.29 7.35 -1.76
C SER A 14 8.33 6.50 -1.00
N LEU A 15 9.43 6.14 -1.66
CA LEU A 15 10.56 5.42 -1.03
C LEU A 15 11.42 6.33 -0.12
N VAL A 16 10.86 7.45 0.33
CA VAL A 16 11.60 8.48 1.06
C VAL A 16 11.59 8.14 2.54
N LEU A 17 12.72 7.61 3.03
CA LEU A 17 12.96 7.40 4.44
C LEU A 17 13.47 8.69 5.09
N VAL A 18 12.60 9.36 5.85
CA VAL A 18 12.96 10.61 6.56
C VAL A 18 13.84 10.30 7.77
N LYS A 19 13.53 9.25 8.55
CA LYS A 19 14.40 8.76 9.62
C LYS A 19 14.56 7.25 9.58
N LYS A 20 15.75 6.76 9.95
CA LYS A 20 16.04 5.31 10.05
C LYS A 20 15.12 4.59 11.04
N ARG A 21 14.61 5.28 12.06
CA ARG A 21 13.69 4.73 13.06
C ARG A 21 12.32 4.37 12.47
N ASP A 22 11.91 5.03 11.38
CA ASP A 22 10.61 4.77 10.75
C ASP A 22 10.58 3.38 10.09
N LEU A 23 11.75 2.82 9.78
CA LEU A 23 11.92 1.46 9.28
C LEU A 23 11.38 0.40 10.27
N LEU A 24 11.36 0.70 11.57
CA LEU A 24 10.84 -0.22 12.58
C LEU A 24 9.37 -0.58 12.32
N TYR A 25 8.56 0.38 11.86
CA TYR A 25 7.16 0.13 11.52
C TYR A 25 7.02 -0.78 10.30
N HIS A 26 7.89 -0.61 9.31
CA HIS A 26 7.92 -1.45 8.12
C HIS A 26 8.33 -2.88 8.47
N ILE A 27 9.40 -3.03 9.24
CA ILE A 27 9.87 -4.33 9.75
C ILE A 27 8.77 -5.01 10.57
N PHE A 28 8.11 -4.28 11.47
CA PHE A 28 7.00 -4.79 12.26
C PHE A 28 5.86 -5.34 11.38
N LEU A 29 5.48 -4.62 10.33
CA LEU A 29 4.44 -5.06 9.39
C LEU A 29 4.83 -6.32 8.61
N ILE A 30 6.11 -6.45 8.22
CA ILE A 30 6.63 -7.67 7.60
C ILE A 30 6.53 -8.84 8.59
N TRP A 31 7.01 -8.64 9.82
CA TRP A 31 7.03 -9.68 10.84
C TRP A 31 5.64 -10.18 11.20
N ILE A 32 4.67 -9.28 11.43
CA ILE A 32 3.32 -9.69 11.79
C ILE A 32 2.65 -10.48 10.65
N SER A 33 2.88 -10.09 9.39
CA SER A 33 2.42 -10.87 8.23
C SER A 33 3.04 -12.26 8.17
N ILE A 34 4.36 -12.38 8.37
CA ILE A 34 5.06 -13.68 8.35
C ILE A 34 4.58 -14.58 9.49
N ILE A 35 4.41 -14.03 10.69
CA ILE A 35 3.94 -14.80 11.86
C ILE A 35 2.54 -15.36 11.62
N SER A 36 1.60 -14.54 11.10
CA SER A 36 0.26 -15.02 10.76
C SER A 36 0.29 -16.20 9.78
N VAL A 37 1.13 -16.11 8.75
CA VAL A 37 1.29 -17.15 7.73
C VAL A 37 1.94 -18.41 8.31
N ALA A 38 2.95 -18.26 9.18
CA ALA A 38 3.60 -19.38 9.85
C ALA A 38 2.63 -20.13 10.79
N LEU A 39 1.77 -19.39 11.50
CA LEU A 39 0.72 -19.98 12.33
C LEU A 39 -0.31 -20.75 11.50
N GLU A 40 -0.73 -20.20 10.36
CA GLU A 40 -1.65 -20.88 9.44
C GLU A 40 -1.05 -22.19 8.91
N TYR A 41 0.23 -22.17 8.50
CA TYR A 41 0.94 -23.37 8.08
C TYR A 41 1.08 -24.40 9.21
N TRP A 42 1.37 -23.94 10.42
CA TRP A 42 1.48 -24.82 11.59
C TRP A 42 0.15 -25.52 11.88
N VAL A 43 -0.97 -24.79 11.86
CA VAL A 43 -2.32 -25.36 12.01
C VAL A 43 -2.61 -26.38 10.90
N TYR A 44 -2.30 -26.04 9.65
CA TYR A 44 -2.45 -26.94 8.52
C TYR A 44 -1.66 -28.25 8.70
N TRP A 45 -0.41 -28.15 9.17
CA TRP A 45 0.43 -29.31 9.46
C TRP A 45 -0.21 -30.21 10.52
N GLN A 46 -0.71 -29.65 11.62
CA GLN A 46 -1.35 -30.42 12.68
C GLN A 46 -2.64 -31.13 12.21
N LEU A 47 -3.35 -30.56 11.25
CA LEU A 47 -4.64 -31.10 10.78
C LEU A 47 -4.51 -32.19 9.71
N LEU A 48 -3.52 -32.08 8.81
CA LEU A 48 -3.46 -32.90 7.60
C LEU A 48 -2.24 -33.81 7.50
N TRP A 49 -1.23 -33.66 8.37
CA TRP A 49 -0.07 -34.54 8.34
C TRP A 49 -0.41 -35.91 8.92
N ASP A 50 -0.38 -36.93 8.05
CA ASP A 50 -0.55 -38.35 8.39
C ASP A 50 0.59 -39.13 7.70
N TYR A 51 1.35 -39.92 8.47
CA TYR A 51 2.47 -40.71 7.96
C TYR A 51 2.01 -41.80 7.00
N ASP A 52 0.83 -42.37 7.21
CA ASP A 52 0.32 -43.48 6.40
C ASP A 52 -0.34 -42.96 5.10
N ARG A 53 -0.88 -41.73 5.12
CA ARG A 53 -1.66 -41.15 4.01
C ARG A 53 -1.34 -39.67 3.76
N PRO A 54 -0.12 -39.35 3.32
CA PRO A 54 0.32 -37.95 3.12
C PRO A 54 -0.32 -37.28 1.89
N LEU A 55 -1.06 -38.02 1.06
CA LEU A 55 -1.68 -37.51 -0.17
C LEU A 55 -2.58 -36.29 0.07
N HIS A 56 -3.38 -36.30 1.14
CA HIS A 56 -4.28 -35.18 1.46
C HIS A 56 -3.49 -33.89 1.74
N PHE A 57 -2.37 -34.01 2.46
CA PHE A 57 -1.45 -32.89 2.67
C PHE A 57 -0.95 -32.33 1.34
N TYR A 58 -0.45 -33.13 0.41
CA TYR A 58 0.06 -32.57 -0.84
C TYR A 58 -1.03 -31.98 -1.76
N ILE A 59 -2.23 -32.56 -1.76
CA ILE A 59 -3.36 -32.09 -2.58
C ILE A 59 -3.82 -30.70 -2.14
N PHE A 60 -3.90 -30.44 -0.83
CA PHE A 60 -4.38 -29.16 -0.31
C PHE A 60 -3.29 -28.08 -0.20
N LEU A 61 -2.02 -28.44 -0.36
CA LEU A 61 -0.90 -27.50 -0.24
C LEU A 61 -0.98 -26.28 -1.18
N PRO A 62 -1.36 -26.41 -2.47
CA PRO A 62 -1.53 -25.25 -3.35
C PRO A 62 -2.66 -24.33 -2.90
N LEU A 63 -3.76 -24.91 -2.39
CA LEU A 63 -4.89 -24.14 -1.87
C LEU A 63 -4.48 -23.38 -0.59
N LEU A 64 -3.70 -24.00 0.28
CA LEU A 64 -3.11 -23.35 1.44
C LEU A 64 -2.18 -22.21 1.03
N GLY A 65 -1.32 -22.39 0.02
CA GLY A 65 -0.44 -21.33 -0.47
C GLY A 65 -1.20 -20.07 -0.91
N PHE A 66 -2.36 -20.26 -1.56
CA PHE A 66 -3.27 -19.17 -1.91
C PHE A 66 -3.91 -18.52 -0.67
N ALA A 67 -4.38 -19.33 0.29
CA ALA A 67 -4.95 -18.83 1.54
C ALA A 67 -3.92 -18.03 2.36
N MET A 68 -2.72 -18.56 2.56
CA MET A 68 -1.58 -17.92 3.22
C MET A 68 -1.22 -16.57 2.59
N TYR A 69 -1.23 -16.46 1.26
CA TYR A 69 -0.99 -15.18 0.59
C TYR A 69 -2.06 -14.15 0.95
N LEU A 70 -3.34 -14.52 0.89
CA LEU A 70 -4.44 -13.64 1.27
C LEU A 70 -4.34 -13.25 2.74
N THR A 71 -4.08 -14.20 3.64
CA THR A 71 -3.84 -13.95 5.07
C THR A 71 -2.73 -12.93 5.28
N ALA A 72 -1.60 -13.05 4.57
CA ALA A 72 -0.50 -12.09 4.65
C ALA A 72 -0.92 -10.66 4.25
N VAL A 73 -1.65 -10.54 3.14
CA VAL A 73 -2.19 -9.27 2.62
C VAL A 73 -3.16 -8.64 3.61
N PHE A 74 -4.14 -9.41 4.09
CA PHE A 74 -5.16 -8.92 5.03
C PHE A 74 -4.55 -8.52 6.38
N THR A 75 -3.62 -9.32 6.90
CA THR A 75 -2.87 -8.98 8.12
C THR A 75 -2.11 -7.66 7.93
N ALA A 76 -1.35 -7.52 6.83
CA ALA A 76 -0.62 -6.29 6.55
C ALA A 76 -1.54 -5.07 6.49
N MET A 77 -2.69 -5.17 5.80
CA MET A 77 -3.64 -4.05 5.66
C MET A 77 -4.27 -3.66 7.01
N VAL A 78 -4.70 -4.63 7.81
CA VAL A 78 -5.35 -4.37 9.11
C VAL A 78 -4.37 -3.69 10.06
N PHE A 79 -3.16 -4.23 10.21
CA PHE A 79 -2.15 -3.65 11.09
C PHE A 79 -1.64 -2.30 10.59
N ALA A 80 -1.47 -2.12 9.28
CA ALA A 80 -1.11 -0.82 8.71
C ALA A 80 -2.20 0.23 8.99
N LYS A 81 -3.49 -0.13 8.88
CA LYS A 81 -4.59 0.77 9.22
C LYS A 81 -4.60 1.16 10.70
N ILE A 82 -4.35 0.21 11.59
CA ILE A 82 -4.24 0.48 13.03
C ILE A 82 -3.09 1.47 13.29
N LEU A 83 -1.91 1.23 12.72
CA LEU A 83 -0.76 2.13 12.88
C LEU A 83 -1.05 3.53 12.32
N LEU A 84 -1.72 3.64 11.17
CA LEU A 84 -2.10 4.94 10.61
C LEU A 84 -3.11 5.67 11.51
N ILE A 85 -4.09 4.97 12.08
CA ILE A 85 -5.04 5.56 13.04
C ILE A 85 -4.28 6.12 14.26
N LEU A 86 -3.33 5.35 14.81
CA LEU A 86 -2.50 5.78 15.94
C LEU A 86 -1.66 7.03 15.60
N ILE A 87 -1.05 7.05 14.41
CA ILE A 87 -0.25 8.21 13.98
C ILE A 87 -1.10 9.43 13.71
N ASN A 88 -2.27 9.26 13.10
CA ASN A 88 -3.21 10.35 12.84
C ASN A 88 -3.76 10.96 14.14
N PHE A 89 -3.80 10.16 15.23
CA PHE A 89 -4.13 10.67 16.56
C PHE A 89 -3.01 11.57 17.13
N ILE A 90 -1.74 11.22 16.90
CA ILE A 90 -0.57 12.01 17.35
C ILE A 90 -0.39 13.28 16.50
N HIS A 91 -0.51 13.14 15.19
CA HIS A 91 -0.33 14.23 14.24
C HIS A 91 -1.31 14.07 13.08
N LYS A 92 -2.37 14.89 13.10
CA LYS A 92 -3.36 14.93 12.04
C LYS A 92 -2.68 15.26 10.70
N PRO A 93 -3.06 14.59 9.62
CA PRO A 93 -2.51 14.90 8.31
C PRO A 93 -2.97 16.32 7.91
N LYS A 94 -2.07 17.11 7.35
CA LYS A 94 -2.31 18.49 6.91
C LYS A 94 -1.97 18.61 5.43
N GLU A 95 -2.73 19.44 4.72
CA GLU A 95 -2.44 19.83 3.34
C GLU A 95 -1.58 21.11 3.35
N GLY A 96 -0.59 21.20 2.46
CA GLY A 96 0.28 22.38 2.37
C GLY A 96 1.61 22.12 1.66
N VAL A 97 2.42 23.16 1.55
CA VAL A 97 3.80 23.07 1.04
C VAL A 97 4.73 22.87 2.25
N PHE A 98 5.30 21.68 2.37
CA PHE A 98 6.26 21.35 3.43
C PHE A 98 7.69 21.46 2.93
N LEU A 99 8.57 21.98 3.77
CA LEU A 99 10.01 21.96 3.49
C LEU A 99 10.50 20.52 3.64
N ARG A 100 11.35 20.07 2.70
CA ARG A 100 11.99 18.74 2.77
C ARG A 100 13.14 18.73 3.77
N ASP A 101 12.87 19.16 4.98
CA ASP A 101 13.83 19.21 6.07
C ASP A 101 13.50 18.12 7.10
N PRO A 102 14.45 17.24 7.49
CA PRO A 102 14.22 16.23 8.54
C PRO A 102 13.86 16.80 9.92
N SER A 103 14.01 18.10 10.13
CA SER A 103 13.63 18.84 11.33
C SER A 103 12.14 19.21 11.30
N ASP A 104 11.55 19.37 10.11
CA ASP A 104 10.13 19.68 9.95
C ASP A 104 9.27 18.49 10.41
N LYS A 105 8.42 18.76 11.41
CA LYS A 105 7.54 17.75 12.00
C LYS A 105 6.54 17.22 10.98
N ASP A 106 5.98 18.10 10.16
CA ASP A 106 4.90 17.75 9.24
C ASP A 106 5.44 16.86 8.10
N TYR A 107 6.65 17.16 7.61
CA TYR A 107 7.38 16.32 6.65
C TYR A 107 7.70 14.92 7.20
N ARG A 108 8.13 14.83 8.46
CA ARG A 108 8.44 13.55 9.11
C ARG A 108 7.22 12.65 9.23
N TYR A 109 6.09 13.18 9.70
CA TYR A 109 4.87 12.39 9.86
C TYR A 109 4.28 11.98 8.51
N TRP A 110 4.43 12.81 7.47
CA TRP A 110 4.12 12.39 6.09
C TRP A 110 4.99 11.22 5.63
N GLY A 111 6.31 11.29 5.84
CA GLY A 111 7.23 10.18 5.51
C GLY A 111 6.88 8.88 6.25
N LEU A 112 6.58 8.99 7.55
CA LEU A 112 6.20 7.84 8.37
C LEU A 112 4.94 7.14 7.86
N ARG A 113 3.89 7.90 7.48
CA ARG A 113 2.67 7.32 6.91
C ARG A 113 2.92 6.60 5.59
N ASN A 114 3.82 7.13 4.75
CA ASN A 114 4.24 6.46 3.52
C ASN A 114 4.95 5.13 3.79
N VAL A 115 5.86 5.08 4.75
CA VAL A 115 6.60 3.86 5.12
C VAL A 115 5.65 2.75 5.60
N ILE A 116 4.60 3.11 6.33
CA ILE A 116 3.58 2.16 6.83
C ILE A 116 2.73 1.58 5.70
N LYS A 117 2.37 2.41 4.72
CA LYS A 117 1.58 1.97 3.57
C LYS A 117 2.40 1.13 2.59
N GLN A 118 3.72 1.29 2.57
CA GLN A 118 4.58 0.64 1.57
C GLN A 118 4.43 -0.89 1.54
N TRP A 119 4.44 -1.55 2.70
CA TRP A 119 4.33 -3.01 2.79
C TRP A 119 2.99 -3.57 2.27
N PRO A 120 1.82 -3.12 2.76
CA PRO A 120 0.54 -3.64 2.28
C PRO A 120 0.32 -3.37 0.79
N PHE A 121 0.70 -2.19 0.27
CA PHE A 121 0.58 -1.90 -1.16
C PHE A 121 1.53 -2.74 -2.02
N TRP A 122 2.73 -3.03 -1.52
CA TRP A 122 3.66 -3.92 -2.22
C TRP A 122 3.08 -5.35 -2.31
N LEU A 123 2.45 -5.84 -1.24
CA LEU A 123 1.80 -7.15 -1.23
C LEU A 123 0.55 -7.19 -2.12
N THR A 124 -0.30 -6.16 -2.14
CA THR A 124 -1.49 -6.18 -3.01
C THR A 124 -1.11 -6.14 -4.48
N HIS A 125 -0.10 -5.35 -4.83
CA HIS A 125 0.30 -5.16 -6.22
C HIS A 125 1.01 -6.38 -6.83
N ARG A 126 1.63 -7.22 -6.00
CA ARG A 126 2.23 -8.47 -6.49
C ARG A 126 1.17 -9.50 -6.92
N PHE A 127 -0.08 -9.28 -6.54
CA PHE A 127 -1.17 -10.15 -6.90
C PHE A 127 -1.63 -9.89 -8.34
N PRO A 128 -1.88 -10.93 -9.15
CA PRO A 128 -2.16 -10.76 -10.57
C PRO A 128 -3.50 -10.06 -10.87
N PHE A 129 -4.36 -9.86 -9.88
CA PHE A 129 -5.67 -9.27 -10.07
C PHE A 129 -5.79 -7.89 -9.39
N PRO A 130 -6.36 -6.88 -10.09
CA PRO A 130 -6.42 -5.48 -9.60
C PRO A 130 -7.39 -5.25 -8.44
N PHE A 131 -8.15 -6.28 -8.03
CA PHE A 131 -9.14 -6.13 -6.97
C PHE A 131 -8.52 -5.88 -5.59
N LEU A 132 -7.33 -6.44 -5.31
CA LEU A 132 -6.66 -6.24 -4.03
C LEU A 132 -6.14 -4.80 -3.90
N ASP A 133 -5.64 -4.23 -4.99
CA ASP A 133 -5.23 -2.82 -5.01
C ASP A 133 -6.42 -1.91 -4.74
N ASN A 134 -7.56 -2.16 -5.39
CA ASN A 134 -8.81 -1.41 -5.14
C ASN A 134 -9.27 -1.52 -3.68
N LEU A 135 -9.12 -2.70 -3.08
CA LEU A 135 -9.45 -2.92 -1.67
C LEU A 135 -8.51 -2.14 -0.75
N ALA A 136 -7.20 -2.17 -0.99
CA ALA A 136 -6.22 -1.39 -0.24
C ALA A 136 -6.52 0.11 -0.32
N PHE A 137 -6.75 0.64 -1.53
CA PHE A 137 -7.12 2.04 -1.71
C PHE A 137 -8.35 2.44 -0.89
N LYS A 138 -9.41 1.64 -0.94
CA LYS A 138 -10.64 1.89 -0.17
C LYS A 138 -10.38 1.84 1.34
N LEU A 139 -9.55 0.92 1.80
CA LEU A 139 -9.21 0.73 3.20
C LEU A 139 -8.38 1.90 3.76
N PHE A 140 -7.53 2.52 2.91
CA PHE A 140 -6.75 3.71 3.23
C PHE A 140 -7.48 5.04 2.94
N GLY A 141 -8.78 5.00 2.63
CA GLY A 141 -9.64 6.18 2.54
C GLY A 141 -9.70 6.85 1.17
N VAL A 142 -9.13 6.25 0.13
CA VAL A 142 -9.26 6.73 -1.26
C VAL A 142 -10.66 6.36 -1.77
N LYS A 143 -11.45 7.36 -2.18
CA LYS A 143 -12.81 7.17 -2.70
C LYS A 143 -12.78 6.58 -4.13
N THR A 144 -12.47 5.29 -4.26
CA THR A 144 -12.42 4.59 -5.57
C THR A 144 -13.71 3.81 -5.83
N LYS A 145 -14.11 3.73 -7.12
CA LYS A 145 -15.13 2.77 -7.57
C LYS A 145 -14.43 1.44 -7.85
N PHE A 146 -15.04 0.31 -7.46
CA PHE A 146 -14.48 -1.04 -7.66
C PHE A 146 -14.24 -1.37 -9.16
N SER A 147 -14.95 -0.70 -10.06
CA SER A 147 -14.84 -0.84 -11.52
C SER A 147 -13.69 -0.04 -12.16
N ASN A 148 -13.00 0.82 -11.41
CA ASN A 148 -11.89 1.59 -11.98
C ASN A 148 -10.63 0.71 -12.02
N SER A 149 -10.03 0.61 -13.20
CA SER A 149 -8.67 0.06 -13.34
C SER A 149 -7.67 1.13 -12.89
N LEU A 150 -7.20 1.04 -11.65
CA LEU A 150 -6.17 1.92 -11.10
C LEU A 150 -4.77 1.31 -11.20
N PHE A 151 -4.64 0.25 -12.00
CA PHE A 151 -3.47 -0.61 -12.09
C PHE A 151 -2.18 0.12 -12.50
N GLU A 152 -2.30 1.29 -13.15
CA GLU A 152 -1.18 2.09 -13.66
C GLU A 152 -1.21 3.56 -13.20
N GLY A 153 -2.12 3.90 -12.28
CA GLY A 153 -2.30 5.27 -11.82
C GLY A 153 -1.26 5.68 -10.76
N TRP A 154 -0.57 6.79 -10.99
CA TRP A 154 0.19 7.49 -9.93
C TRP A 154 -0.79 8.14 -8.95
N ILE A 155 -1.29 7.36 -7.99
CA ILE A 155 -2.31 7.81 -7.04
C ILE A 155 -1.65 7.93 -5.68
N ASP A 156 -1.59 9.17 -5.18
CA ASP A 156 -1.19 9.40 -3.79
C ASP A 156 -2.25 8.78 -2.87
N THR A 157 -1.82 8.12 -1.81
CA THR A 157 -2.73 7.40 -0.88
C THR A 157 -3.18 8.29 0.27
N GLU A 158 -2.83 9.59 0.23
CA GLU A 158 -3.32 10.63 1.13
C GLU A 158 -4.24 11.58 0.37
N PHE A 159 -5.41 11.91 0.96
CA PHE A 159 -6.33 12.96 0.50
C PHE A 159 -6.84 12.86 -0.95
N VAL A 160 -7.20 11.66 -1.43
CA VAL A 160 -7.88 11.55 -2.74
C VAL A 160 -9.39 11.67 -2.55
N GLU A 161 -9.86 12.92 -2.53
CA GLU A 161 -11.26 13.22 -2.83
C GLU A 161 -11.44 13.44 -4.33
N TRP A 162 -12.09 12.49 -5.01
CA TRP A 162 -12.54 12.70 -6.39
C TRP A 162 -13.69 13.73 -6.39
N PHE A 163 -13.36 15.01 -6.46
CA PHE A 163 -14.37 16.03 -6.75
C PHE A 163 -14.88 15.83 -8.19
N LYS A 164 -16.17 15.50 -8.30
CA LYS A 164 -16.92 15.43 -9.56
C LYS A 164 -16.62 16.66 -10.41
N ARG A 165 -16.15 16.44 -11.65
CA ARG A 165 -16.05 17.38 -12.79
C ARG A 165 -15.56 18.79 -12.40
N TYR A 166 -14.36 19.22 -12.79
CA TYR A 166 -14.16 20.49 -13.52
C TYR A 166 -12.70 20.72 -13.98
N LYS A 167 -12.61 21.54 -15.03
CA LYS A 167 -11.47 22.16 -15.74
C LYS A 167 -10.25 22.45 -14.84
N ILE A 168 -9.10 21.92 -15.24
CA ILE A 168 -7.78 22.27 -14.70
C ILE A 168 -7.41 23.69 -15.17
N ILE A 169 -7.47 24.66 -14.26
CA ILE A 169 -6.97 26.03 -14.43
C ILE A 169 -5.43 26.01 -14.34
N LYS A 170 -4.77 26.75 -15.24
CA LYS A 170 -3.31 26.95 -15.30
C LYS A 170 -2.87 27.85 -14.14
N GLY A 171 -1.80 27.46 -13.45
CA GLY A 171 -1.05 28.33 -12.55
C GLY A 171 0.17 27.58 -12.01
N ASN A 172 1.35 28.19 -12.10
CA ASN A 172 2.62 27.61 -11.70
C ASN A 172 2.67 27.42 -10.18
N GLU A 173 2.60 26.18 -9.68
CA GLU A 173 3.14 25.76 -8.39
C GLU A 173 3.05 24.23 -8.24
N VAL A 174 4.09 23.67 -7.63
CA VAL A 174 4.40 22.26 -7.31
C VAL A 174 3.35 21.21 -7.71
N ASN A 175 3.38 20.88 -9.01
CA ASN A 175 3.24 19.55 -9.59
C ASN A 175 1.99 18.69 -9.32
N LEU A 176 0.80 19.27 -9.54
CA LEU A 176 -0.41 18.54 -9.97
C LEU A 176 -0.48 18.32 -11.50
N LYS A 177 0.64 18.47 -12.24
CA LYS A 177 0.69 18.29 -13.71
C LYS A 177 0.60 16.82 -14.16
N ARG A 178 0.65 15.83 -13.27
CA ARG A 178 0.83 14.42 -13.64
C ARG A 178 -0.46 13.64 -13.95
N LEU A 179 -1.63 14.13 -13.53
CA LEU A 179 -2.93 13.54 -13.91
C LEU A 179 -3.35 13.88 -15.36
N LYS A 180 -2.80 14.97 -15.92
CA LYS A 180 -3.17 15.45 -17.27
C LYS A 180 -2.55 14.62 -18.40
N TYR A 181 -1.43 13.94 -18.15
CA TYR A 181 -0.73 13.14 -19.16
C TYR A 181 -1.37 11.76 -19.33
N VAL A 182 -1.71 11.09 -18.23
CA VAL A 182 -2.36 9.76 -18.24
C VAL A 182 -3.76 9.81 -18.88
N MET A 183 -4.51 10.90 -18.67
CA MET A 183 -5.86 11.02 -19.26
C MET A 183 -5.89 11.30 -20.77
N ASN A 184 -4.79 11.78 -21.37
CA ASN A 184 -4.76 12.08 -22.81
C ASN A 184 -4.45 10.84 -23.66
N GLU A 185 -3.87 9.78 -23.09
CA GLU A 185 -3.66 8.50 -23.77
C GLU A 185 -4.94 7.65 -23.81
N PHE A 186 -5.73 7.63 -22.73
CA PHE A 186 -7.03 6.94 -22.69
C PHE A 186 -8.13 7.55 -23.58
N ARG A 187 -7.84 8.65 -24.26
CA ARG A 187 -8.77 9.27 -25.23
C ARG A 187 -8.45 8.92 -26.69
N LYS A 188 -7.38 8.16 -26.93
CA LYS A 188 -6.93 7.75 -28.27
C LYS A 188 -6.97 6.23 -28.49
N LEU A 189 -7.52 5.48 -27.54
CA LEU A 189 -7.98 4.09 -27.68
C LEU A 189 -9.49 4.07 -27.48
#